data_AF-R8W4D2-F1
#
_entry.id   AF-R8W4D2-F1
#
_cell.length_a   1.000
_cell.length_b   1.000
_cell.length_c   1.000
_cell.angle_alpha   90.00
_cell.angle_beta   90.00
_cell.angle_gamma   90.00
#
_symmetry.space_group_name_H-M   'P 1'
#
loop_
_entity.id
_entity.type
_entity.pdbx_description
1 polymer ?
#
loop_
_entity_poly.entity_id
_entity_poly.type
_entity_poly.pdbx_seq_one_letter_code
_entity_poly.pdbx_strand_id
1 'polypeptide(L)'
;MTGFHQIERSYPDQTVTDCFRVVRKLDSLEDGEGNCYDWYEIDRHYRFTDKTGPVAQQLVESTAALEDALCEYDELAGARMGEIEDALCEQDDANDVRISAVEDAVCEIDAIISTISEGGTINEQNLG
;
A
#
# COMPACT_ATOMS: atom_id res chain seq x y z
N MET A 1 34.38 8.69 43.56
CA MET A 1 33.66 7.71 42.73
C MET A 1 34.64 7.21 41.67
N THR A 2 34.91 5.91 41.61
CA THR A 2 35.86 5.30 40.66
C THR A 2 35.31 3.94 40.24
N GLY A 3 35.54 3.53 39.00
CA GLY A 3 35.04 2.26 38.47
C GLY A 3 34.06 2.46 37.32
N PHE A 4 33.34 1.38 36.99
CA PHE A 4 32.37 1.36 35.89
C PHE A 4 31.05 2.00 36.32
N HIS A 5 30.47 2.80 35.45
CA HIS A 5 29.19 3.46 35.62
C HIS A 5 28.35 3.32 34.35
N GLN A 6 27.05 3.14 34.55
CA GLN A 6 26.04 3.12 33.51
C GLN A 6 24.96 4.13 33.89
N ILE A 7 24.63 5.02 32.96
CA ILE A 7 23.57 6.01 33.11
C ILE A 7 22.58 5.80 31.98
N GLU A 8 21.33 5.57 32.33
CA GLU A 8 20.22 5.45 31.38
C GLU A 8 19.37 6.72 31.43
N ARG A 9 18.97 7.20 30.24
CA ARG A 9 18.10 8.35 30.06
C ARG A 9 17.01 7.99 29.06
N SER A 10 15.78 7.95 29.53
CA SER A 10 14.61 7.69 28.71
C SER A 10 14.06 9.00 28.13
N TYR A 11 13.86 9.02 26.82
CA TYR A 11 13.19 10.06 26.07
C TYR A 11 11.97 9.46 25.35
N PRO A 12 11.02 10.29 24.87
CA PRO A 12 9.85 9.78 24.16
C PRO A 12 10.18 8.93 22.92
N ASP A 13 11.28 9.24 22.23
CA ASP A 13 11.67 8.62 20.96
C ASP A 13 12.81 7.61 21.07
N GLN A 14 13.45 7.51 22.24
CA GLN A 14 14.61 6.65 22.44
C GLN A 14 15.01 6.54 23.92
N THR A 15 15.71 5.46 24.25
CA THR A 15 16.47 5.34 25.49
C THR A 15 17.95 5.45 25.18
N VAL A 16 18.66 6.38 25.82
CA VAL A 16 20.10 6.55 25.67
C VAL A 16 20.81 6.00 26.90
N THR A 17 21.77 5.11 26.67
CA THR A 17 22.57 4.52 27.74
C THR A 17 24.04 4.85 27.53
N ASP A 18 24.62 5.50 28.52
CA ASP A 18 26.04 5.85 28.59
C ASP A 18 26.75 4.91 29.58
N CYS A 19 27.74 4.17 29.09
CA CYS A 19 28.58 3.28 29.86
C CYS A 19 30.01 3.82 29.88
N PHE A 20 30.56 4.19 31.04
CA PHE A 20 31.90 4.74 31.14
C PHE A 20 32.64 4.27 32.40
N ARG A 21 33.97 4.36 32.38
CA ARG A 21 34.80 4.03 33.55
C ARG A 21 35.48 5.29 34.08
N VAL A 22 35.17 5.67 35.30
CA VAL A 22 35.83 6.76 36.02
C VAL A 22 37.18 6.27 36.58
N VAL A 23 38.24 6.95 36.16
CA VAL A 23 39.63 6.69 36.59
C VAL A 23 39.92 7.40 37.89
N ARG A 24 39.64 8.71 37.96
CA ARG A 24 39.84 9.55 39.15
C ARG A 24 39.03 10.83 39.09
N LYS A 25 38.84 11.46 40.25
CA LYS A 25 38.29 12.82 40.36
C LYS A 25 39.39 13.83 40.05
N LEU A 26 39.07 14.84 39.27
CA LEU A 26 39.97 15.92 38.88
C LEU A 26 39.72 17.16 39.74
N ASP A 27 38.46 17.56 39.89
CA ASP A 27 38.11 18.79 40.61
C ASP A 27 36.65 18.77 41.11
N SER A 28 36.30 19.75 41.94
CA SER A 28 34.95 20.00 42.45
C SER A 28 34.75 21.49 42.68
N LEU A 29 33.63 22.03 42.21
CA LEU A 29 33.29 23.45 42.33
C LEU A 29 31.82 23.57 42.69
N GLU A 30 31.53 24.42 43.65
CA GLU A 30 30.16 24.83 43.99
C GLU A 30 29.94 26.24 43.43
N ASP A 31 28.83 26.44 42.73
CA ASP A 31 28.45 27.78 42.25
C ASP A 31 27.73 28.59 43.36
N GLY A 32 27.44 29.87 43.07
CA GLY A 32 26.75 30.75 44.03
C GLY A 32 25.29 30.37 44.32
N GLU A 33 24.72 29.42 43.59
CA GLU A 33 23.37 28.87 43.79
C GLU A 33 23.40 27.53 44.56
N GLY A 34 24.58 27.02 44.90
CA GLY A 34 24.78 25.77 45.62
C GLY A 34 24.82 24.52 44.74
N ASN A 35 24.96 24.66 43.41
CA ASN A 35 25.13 23.52 42.52
C ASN A 35 26.58 23.06 42.55
N CYS A 36 26.79 21.77 42.86
CA CYS A 36 28.10 21.14 42.85
C CYS A 36 28.39 20.47 41.50
N TYR A 37 29.49 20.87 40.89
CA TYR A 37 30.03 20.29 39.67
C TYR A 37 31.29 19.50 40.00
N ASP A 38 31.29 18.22 39.66
CA ASP A 38 32.45 17.35 39.82
C ASP A 38 33.02 16.98 38.46
N TRP A 39 34.34 17.15 38.30
CA TRP A 39 35.04 16.74 37.09
C TRP A 39 35.78 15.44 37.34
N TYR A 40 35.66 14.50 36.40
CA TYR A 40 36.26 13.18 36.47
C TYR A 40 37.03 12.88 35.18
N GLU A 41 38.15 12.19 35.32
CA GLU A 41 38.84 11.56 34.20
C GLU A 41 38.20 10.20 33.91
N ILE A 42 37.87 9.95 32.64
CA ILE A 42 37.27 8.70 32.17
C ILE A 42 38.18 8.04 31.13
N ASP A 43 38.42 6.73 31.25
CA ASP A 43 39.31 5.97 30.34
C ASP A 43 38.57 5.56 29.05
N ARG A 44 37.30 5.13 29.16
CA ARG A 44 36.46 4.75 28.02
C ARG A 44 35.02 5.15 28.26
N HIS A 45 34.34 5.60 27.21
CA HIS A 45 32.93 5.96 27.21
C HIS A 45 32.25 5.40 25.96
N TYR A 46 31.21 4.60 26.18
CA TYR A 46 30.38 4.02 25.15
C TYR A 46 28.96 4.54 25.32
N ARG A 47 28.33 4.95 24.22
CA ARG A 47 26.92 5.30 24.18
C ARG A 47 26.20 4.35 23.23
N PHE A 48 25.08 3.80 23.68
CA PHE A 48 24.12 3.16 22.79
C PHE A 48 22.75 3.82 22.93
N THR A 49 21.97 3.72 21.87
CA THR A 49 20.62 4.29 21.79
C THR A 49 19.67 3.18 21.38
N ASP A 50 18.69 2.90 22.22
CA ASP A 50 17.62 1.96 21.96
C ASP A 50 16.38 2.71 21.45
N LYS A 51 15.93 2.37 20.26
CA LYS A 51 14.72 2.91 19.62
C LYS A 51 13.64 1.84 19.41
N THR A 52 13.84 0.65 19.97
CA THR A 52 13.00 -0.52 19.68
C THR A 52 11.55 -0.27 20.07
N GLY A 53 11.29 0.34 21.22
CA GLY A 53 9.92 0.68 21.66
C GLY A 53 9.19 1.60 20.67
N PRO A 54 9.72 2.80 20.39
CA PRO A 54 9.10 3.74 19.45
C PRO A 54 8.95 3.18 18.03
N VAL A 55 9.93 2.44 17.53
CA VAL A 55 9.85 1.78 16.21
C VAL A 55 8.76 0.70 16.21
N ALA A 56 8.67 -0.12 17.27
CA ALA A 56 7.62 -1.14 17.38
C ALA A 56 6.22 -0.50 17.44
N GLN A 57 6.06 0.61 18.16
CA GLN A 57 4.80 1.34 18.20
C GLN A 57 4.43 1.88 16.82
N GLN A 58 5.37 2.53 16.14
CA GLN A 58 5.16 3.05 14.78
C GLN A 58 4.78 1.93 13.80
N LEU A 59 5.40 0.75 13.93
CA LEU A 59 5.09 -0.41 13.09
C LEU A 59 3.65 -0.88 13.32
N VAL A 60 3.20 -0.96 14.58
CA VAL A 60 1.81 -1.33 14.90
C VAL A 60 0.83 -0.32 14.31
N GLU A 61 1.06 0.97 14.51
CA GLU A 61 0.19 2.03 13.98
C GLU A 61 0.16 2.00 12.44
N SER A 62 1.32 1.87 11.79
CA SER A 62 1.40 1.78 10.33
C SER A 62 0.75 0.52 9.77
N THR A 63 0.83 -0.61 10.49
CA THR A 63 0.22 -1.87 10.04
C THR A 63 -1.30 -1.78 10.16
N ALA A 64 -1.82 -1.23 11.26
CA ALA A 64 -3.25 -1.01 11.42
C ALA A 64 -3.82 -0.07 10.34
N ALA A 65 -3.12 1.01 10.01
CA ALA A 65 -3.52 1.93 8.94
C ALA A 65 -3.47 1.26 7.55
N LEU A 66 -2.51 0.36 7.32
CA LEU A 66 -2.43 -0.42 6.08
C LEU A 66 -3.59 -1.43 5.98
N GLU A 67 -3.90 -2.13 7.06
CA GLU A 67 -5.01 -3.08 7.11
C GLU A 67 -6.35 -2.40 6.81
N ASP A 68 -6.59 -1.22 7.39
CA ASP A 68 -7.78 -0.41 7.12
C ASP A 68 -7.88 -0.01 5.64
N ALA A 69 -6.80 0.53 5.07
CA ALA A 69 -6.75 0.91 3.66
C ALA A 69 -6.93 -0.29 2.70
N LEU A 70 -6.45 -1.48 3.08
CA LEU A 70 -6.63 -2.70 2.30
C LEU A 70 -8.09 -3.18 2.33
N CYS A 71 -8.77 -3.07 3.48
CA CYS A 71 -10.20 -3.37 3.57
C CYS A 71 -11.04 -2.45 2.67
N GLU A 72 -10.81 -1.14 2.73
CA GLU A 72 -11.49 -0.18 1.85
C GLU A 72 -11.22 -0.46 0.36
N TYR A 73 -9.98 -0.82 0.02
CA TYR A 73 -9.62 -1.17 -1.34
C TYR A 73 -10.32 -2.44 -1.83
N ASP A 74 -10.45 -3.47 -0.98
CA ASP A 74 -11.14 -4.72 -1.34
C ASP A 74 -12.63 -4.48 -1.64
N GLU A 75 -13.30 -3.68 -0.82
CA GLU A 75 -14.70 -3.29 -1.05
C GLU A 75 -14.89 -2.57 -2.39
N LEU A 76 -14.03 -1.58 -2.67
CA LEU A 76 -14.05 -0.84 -3.94
C LEU A 76 -13.71 -1.73 -5.14
N ALA A 77 -12.74 -2.63 -4.99
CA ALA A 77 -12.37 -3.57 -6.04
C ALA A 77 -13.51 -4.55 -6.35
N GLY A 78 -14.21 -5.03 -5.32
CA GLY A 78 -15.40 -5.87 -5.45
C GLY A 78 -16.53 -5.14 -6.18
N ALA A 79 -16.85 -3.91 -5.78
CA ALA A 79 -17.87 -3.10 -6.45
C ALA A 79 -17.55 -2.88 -7.94
N ARG A 80 -16.29 -2.50 -8.25
CA ARG A 80 -15.84 -2.30 -9.64
C ARG A 80 -15.92 -3.60 -10.45
N MET A 81 -15.64 -4.74 -9.84
CA MET A 81 -15.75 -6.03 -10.52
C MET A 81 -17.20 -6.34 -10.88
N GLY A 82 -18.14 -6.07 -9.96
CA GLY A 82 -19.58 -6.23 -10.21
C GLY A 82 -20.05 -5.37 -11.38
N GLU A 83 -19.67 -4.09 -11.42
CA GLU A 83 -20.02 -3.19 -12.53
C GLU A 83 -19.47 -3.69 -13.88
N ILE A 84 -18.27 -4.29 -13.88
CA ILE A 84 -17.68 -4.88 -15.09
C ILE A 84 -18.45 -6.14 -15.51
N GLU A 85 -18.82 -7.00 -14.57
CA GLU A 85 -19.60 -8.22 -14.84
C GLU A 85 -20.96 -7.88 -15.44
N ASP A 86 -21.66 -6.89 -14.88
CA ASP A 86 -22.94 -6.40 -15.40
C ASP A 86 -22.79 -5.87 -16.84
N ALA A 87 -21.80 -5.01 -17.08
CA ALA A 87 -21.55 -4.45 -18.41
C ALA A 87 -21.17 -5.52 -19.45
N LEU A 88 -20.45 -6.56 -19.04
CA LEU A 88 -20.11 -7.69 -19.91
C LEU A 88 -21.36 -8.51 -20.28
N CYS A 89 -22.26 -8.75 -19.33
CA CYS A 89 -23.53 -9.43 -19.60
C CYS A 89 -24.39 -8.63 -20.60
N GLU A 90 -24.54 -7.32 -20.39
CA GLU A 90 -25.29 -6.46 -21.32
C GLU A 90 -24.68 -6.43 -22.72
N GLN A 91 -23.34 -6.47 -22.80
CA GLN A 91 -22.63 -6.52 -24.07
C GLN A 91 -22.86 -7.86 -24.79
N ASP A 92 -22.89 -8.98 -24.05
CA ASP A 92 -23.14 -10.31 -24.60
C ASP A 92 -24.54 -10.39 -25.21
N ASP A 93 -25.56 -9.97 -24.46
CA ASP A 93 -26.95 -9.88 -24.93
C ASP A 93 -27.07 -9.02 -26.20
N ALA A 94 -26.41 -7.86 -26.22
CA ALA A 94 -26.40 -6.98 -27.38
C ALA A 94 -25.69 -7.61 -28.59
N ASN A 95 -24.63 -8.38 -28.36
CA ASN A 95 -23.90 -9.07 -29.42
C ASN A 95 -24.72 -10.24 -29.99
N ASP A 96 -25.46 -10.98 -29.18
CA ASP A 96 -26.35 -12.04 -29.65
C ASP A 96 -27.39 -11.51 -30.63
N VAL A 97 -28.02 -10.37 -30.31
CA VAL A 97 -28.98 -9.71 -31.22
C VAL A 97 -28.31 -9.30 -32.53
N ARG A 98 -27.09 -8.75 -32.45
CA ARG A 98 -26.33 -8.33 -33.64
C ARG A 98 -25.91 -9.51 -34.49
N ILE A 99 -25.49 -10.62 -33.88
CA ILE A 99 -25.12 -11.85 -34.59
C ILE A 99 -26.35 -12.42 -35.30
N SER A 100 -27.49 -12.52 -34.61
CA SER A 100 -28.73 -13.00 -35.23
C SER A 100 -29.13 -12.15 -36.45
N ALA A 101 -29.08 -10.82 -36.34
CA ALA A 101 -29.38 -9.94 -37.46
C ALA A 101 -28.41 -10.11 -38.64
N VAL A 102 -27.13 -10.41 -38.35
CA VAL A 102 -26.14 -10.72 -39.39
C VAL A 102 -26.42 -12.08 -40.04
N GLU A 103 -26.79 -13.09 -39.26
CA GLU A 103 -27.14 -14.41 -39.78
C GLU A 103 -28.34 -14.33 -40.74
N ASP A 104 -29.37 -13.57 -40.38
CA ASP A 104 -30.55 -13.34 -41.23
C ASP A 104 -30.15 -12.65 -42.56
N ALA A 105 -29.40 -11.55 -42.48
CA ALA A 105 -28.94 -10.83 -43.67
C ALA A 105 -28.04 -11.69 -44.58
N VAL A 106 -27.21 -12.56 -44.00
CA VAL A 106 -26.38 -13.51 -44.78
C VAL A 106 -27.26 -14.53 -45.49
N CYS A 107 -28.31 -15.04 -44.85
CA CYS A 107 -29.26 -15.96 -45.50
C CYS A 107 -30.00 -15.30 -46.66
N GLU A 108 -30.42 -14.04 -46.52
CA GLU A 108 -31.03 -13.27 -47.61
C GLU A 108 -30.07 -13.08 -48.79
N ILE A 109 -28.82 -12.70 -48.51
CA ILE A 109 -27.79 -12.55 -49.54
C ILE A 109 -27.54 -13.88 -50.27
N ASP A 110 -27.49 -15.00 -49.55
CA ASP A 110 -27.31 -16.33 -50.14
C ASP A 110 -28.46 -16.69 -51.09
N ALA A 111 -29.70 -16.41 -50.68
CA ALA A 111 -30.89 -16.61 -51.52
C ALA A 111 -30.86 -15.75 -52.80
N ILE A 112 -30.42 -14.49 -52.68
CA ILE A 112 -30.23 -13.60 -53.83
C ILE A 112 -29.16 -14.15 -54.78
N ILE A 113 -28.00 -14.56 -54.27
CA ILE A 113 -26.90 -15.12 -55.07
C ILE A 113 -27.36 -16.37 -55.81
N SER A 114 -28.09 -17.25 -55.14
CA SER A 114 -28.67 -18.46 -55.74
C SER A 114 -29.60 -18.10 -56.91
N THR A 115 -30.52 -17.16 -56.70
CA THR A 115 -31.47 -16.69 -57.72
C THR A 115 -30.78 -16.10 -58.96
N ILE A 116 -29.74 -15.29 -58.76
CA ILE A 116 -28.96 -14.71 -59.87
C ILE A 116 -28.22 -15.81 -60.64
N SER A 117 -27.64 -16.78 -59.93
CA SER A 117 -26.84 -17.86 -60.52
C SER A 117 -27.68 -18.76 -61.44
N GLU A 118 -28.97 -18.88 -61.16
CA GLU A 118 -29.94 -19.60 -62.00
C GLU A 118 -30.47 -18.78 -63.19
N GLY A 119 -30.02 -17.53 -63.36
CA GLY A 119 -30.43 -16.63 -64.44
C GLY A 119 -31.68 -15.79 -64.15
N GLY A 120 -32.12 -15.72 -62.88
CA GLY A 120 -33.22 -14.85 -62.43
C GLY A 120 -32.82 -13.38 -62.33
N THR A 121 -33.81 -12.48 -62.29
CA THR A 121 -33.62 -11.03 -62.13
C THR A 121 -34.12 -10.55 -60.76
N ILE A 122 -33.36 -9.70 -60.06
CA ILE A 122 -33.71 -9.14 -58.75
C ILE A 122 -34.67 -7.96 -58.92
N ASN A 123 -35.79 -7.94 -58.19
CA ASN A 123 -36.75 -6.83 -58.14
C ASN A 123 -36.93 -6.35 -56.69
N GLU A 124 -37.43 -5.12 -56.48
CA GLU A 124 -37.65 -4.52 -55.14
C GLU A 124 -38.55 -5.35 -54.20
N GLN A 125 -39.31 -6.32 -54.72
CA GLN A 125 -40.15 -7.21 -53.90
C GLN A 125 -39.38 -8.38 -53.24
N ASN A 126 -38.11 -8.60 -53.61
CA ASN A 126 -37.24 -9.65 -53.07
C ASN A 126 -36.20 -9.12 -52.06
N LEU A 127 -36.30 -7.85 -51.64
CA LEU A 127 -35.39 -7.16 -50.71
C LEU A 127 -36.10 -6.80 -49.40
N GLY A 128 -36.88 -7.74 -48.87
CA GLY A 128 -37.64 -7.58 -47.63
C GLY A 128 -36.87 -8.10 -46.45
#